data_AF-A0A1J0RCM5-F1
#
_entry.id   AF-A0A1J0RCM5-F1
#
_cell.length_a   1.000
_cell.length_b   1.000
_cell.length_c   1.000
_cell.angle_alpha   90.00
_cell.angle_beta   90.00
_cell.angle_gamma   90.00
#
_symmetry.space_group_name_H-M   'P 1'
#
loop_
_entity.id
_entity.type
_entity.pdbx_description
1 polymer ?
#
loop_
_entity_poly.entity_id
_entity_poly.type
_entity_poly.pdbx_seq_one_letter_code
_entity_poly.pdbx_strand_id
1 'polypeptide(L)'
;MFLILTIAALFSTLGGETASENAREFTDMCTMYKLLTRPMPLQQIEEGTAGDQKKSTKSKVDGIVLIIRKLNLTVAEEQIDNVLKDATKYKTMVEVSADNTVKGYFDKTTEEQLTQMRTDYKDINSSGEQRTAFSRLYNTPLPEAKRKNLRHIFKALTSQAIELQTEVATKDSRLENTMDEARRHFYKAVYGEDAATALTTMPPLDAKLPEPAESVFPWDDNSNRNSVCKEAGEAKNKAGKALATDMLCLCLKQQSNGHEQCTGTDLDGSTDYTQSNGMRAKAATTWKATEAACKHEPTTASLKALAAAI
;
A
#
# COMPACT_ATOMS: atom_id res chain seq x y z
N MET A 1 2.48 6.03 23.87
CA MET A 1 1.59 6.17 25.06
C MET A 1 0.11 6.09 24.68
N PHE A 2 -0.36 6.82 23.66
CA PHE A 2 -1.76 6.72 23.20
C PHE A 2 -2.17 5.32 22.71
N LEU A 3 -1.32 4.62 21.94
CA LEU A 3 -1.62 3.25 21.46
C LEU A 3 -1.76 2.20 22.58
N ILE A 4 -1.07 2.39 23.71
CA ILE A 4 -1.09 1.47 24.85
C ILE A 4 -2.37 1.68 25.68
N LEU A 5 -2.82 2.94 25.81
CA LEU A 5 -4.04 3.30 26.52
C LEU A 5 -5.31 2.89 25.76
N THR A 6 -5.27 2.90 24.42
CA THR A 6 -6.43 2.51 23.59
C THR A 6 -6.64 1.00 23.55
N ILE A 7 -5.56 0.21 23.58
CA ILE A 7 -5.64 -1.25 23.70
C ILE A 7 -6.20 -1.64 25.07
N ALA A 8 -5.75 -1.00 26.16
CA ALA A 8 -6.24 -1.29 27.51
C ALA A 8 -7.75 -1.01 27.72
N ALA A 9 -8.31 -0.03 27.00
CA ALA A 9 -9.74 0.31 27.07
C ALA A 9 -10.65 -0.74 26.39
N LEU A 10 -10.14 -1.51 25.42
CA LEU A 10 -10.90 -2.60 24.78
C LEU A 10 -11.13 -3.78 25.74
N PHE A 11 -10.20 -4.04 26.66
CA PHE A 11 -10.25 -5.19 27.56
C PHE A 11 -11.09 -4.98 28.84
N SER A 12 -11.56 -3.75 29.14
CA SER A 12 -12.13 -3.42 30.46
C SER A 12 -13.65 -3.68 30.61
N THR A 13 -14.37 -4.05 29.54
CA THR A 13 -15.86 -4.03 29.55
C THR A 13 -16.54 -5.39 29.70
N LEU A 14 -15.77 -6.46 29.94
CA LEU A 14 -16.23 -7.77 29.48
C LEU A 14 -15.65 -8.92 30.33
N GLY A 15 -16.08 -9.05 31.59
CA GLY A 15 -15.67 -10.12 32.53
C GLY A 15 -16.60 -11.33 32.58
N GLY A 16 -16.06 -12.53 32.84
CA GLY A 16 -16.80 -13.75 33.20
C GLY A 16 -16.16 -15.12 32.90
N GLU A 17 -15.67 -15.79 33.96
CA GLU A 17 -15.34 -17.22 34.18
C GLU A 17 -14.07 -17.82 33.53
N THR A 18 -13.14 -18.25 34.39
CA THR A 18 -11.73 -18.67 34.15
C THR A 18 -11.38 -19.67 33.03
N ALA A 19 -12.28 -20.49 32.51
CA ALA A 19 -12.04 -21.29 31.28
C ALA A 19 -12.57 -20.56 30.01
N SER A 20 -13.57 -19.71 30.21
CA SER A 20 -14.16 -18.79 29.23
C SER A 20 -13.31 -17.52 29.05
N GLU A 21 -12.61 -17.06 30.10
CA GLU A 21 -11.80 -15.83 30.10
C GLU A 21 -10.64 -15.90 29.11
N ASN A 22 -9.84 -16.98 29.13
CA ASN A 22 -8.75 -17.16 28.16
C ASN A 22 -9.27 -17.34 26.72
N ALA A 23 -10.41 -18.03 26.55
CA ALA A 23 -11.02 -18.21 25.23
C ALA A 23 -11.54 -16.89 24.66
N ARG A 24 -12.09 -16.02 25.52
CA ARG A 24 -12.54 -14.68 25.17
C ARG A 24 -11.36 -13.77 24.85
N GLU A 25 -10.36 -13.70 25.72
CA GLU A 25 -9.16 -12.90 25.52
C GLU A 25 -8.43 -13.32 24.24
N PHE A 26 -8.35 -14.63 23.98
CA PHE A 26 -7.83 -15.16 22.73
C PHE A 26 -8.65 -14.71 21.51
N THR A 27 -9.98 -14.68 21.60
CA THR A 27 -10.85 -14.19 20.52
C THR A 27 -10.63 -12.70 20.24
N ASP A 28 -10.48 -11.89 21.29
CA ASP A 28 -10.20 -10.46 21.17
C ASP A 28 -8.81 -10.21 20.56
N MET A 29 -7.79 -10.94 21.02
CA MET A 29 -6.44 -10.89 20.44
C MET A 29 -6.40 -11.41 19.00
N CYS A 30 -7.16 -12.43 18.65
CA CYS A 30 -7.33 -12.88 17.26
C CYS A 30 -7.93 -11.78 16.38
N THR A 31 -8.93 -11.04 16.89
CA THR A 31 -9.51 -9.90 16.17
C THR A 31 -8.47 -8.81 15.93
N MET A 32 -7.66 -8.50 16.94
CA MET A 32 -6.56 -7.54 16.84
C MET A 32 -5.47 -8.03 15.86
N TYR A 33 -5.08 -9.31 15.92
CA TYR A 33 -4.12 -9.91 15.01
C TYR A 33 -4.58 -9.79 13.55
N LYS A 34 -5.81 -10.18 13.25
CA LYS A 34 -6.38 -10.08 11.90
C LYS A 34 -6.46 -8.65 11.42
N LEU A 35 -6.85 -7.73 12.29
CA LEU A 35 -6.91 -6.31 11.98
C LEU A 35 -5.54 -5.72 11.61
N LEU A 36 -4.49 -6.11 12.34
CA LEU A 36 -3.14 -5.59 12.14
C LEU A 36 -2.43 -6.24 10.94
N THR A 37 -2.80 -7.47 10.56
CA THR A 37 -2.14 -8.21 9.48
C THR A 37 -2.87 -8.21 8.14
N ARG A 38 -4.13 -7.72 8.10
CA ARG A 38 -4.94 -7.71 6.88
C ARG A 38 -4.34 -6.86 5.75
N PRO A 39 -4.70 -7.17 4.50
CA PRO A 39 -4.56 -6.26 3.38
C PRO A 39 -5.16 -4.87 3.66
N MET A 40 -4.47 -3.82 3.23
CA MET A 40 -4.95 -2.44 3.24
C MET A 40 -4.81 -1.84 1.84
N PRO A 41 -5.60 -2.30 0.85
CA PRO A 41 -5.51 -1.76 -0.50
C PRO A 41 -5.91 -0.29 -0.53
N LEU A 42 -5.23 0.49 -1.38
CA LEU A 42 -5.64 1.86 -1.67
C LEU A 42 -7.04 1.90 -2.26
N GLN A 43 -7.79 2.94 -1.89
CA GLN A 43 -9.10 3.16 -2.48
C GLN A 43 -8.97 3.44 -3.97
N GLN A 44 -9.78 2.74 -4.75
CA GLN A 44 -9.90 2.95 -6.19
C GLN A 44 -11.25 3.59 -6.49
N ILE A 45 -11.29 4.39 -7.55
CA ILE A 45 -12.50 5.05 -8.01
C ILE A 45 -13.06 4.27 -9.20
N GLU A 46 -14.31 3.82 -9.11
CA GLU A 46 -15.05 3.24 -10.23
C GLU A 46 -15.25 4.27 -11.34
N GLU A 47 -15.14 3.85 -12.61
CA GLU A 47 -15.66 4.64 -13.74
C GLU A 47 -17.15 4.29 -13.91
N GLY A 48 -17.96 5.28 -14.31
CA GLY A 48 -19.31 5.04 -14.84
C GLY A 48 -20.26 4.14 -14.02
N THR A 49 -21.04 3.34 -14.74
CA THR A 49 -21.96 2.33 -14.18
C THR A 49 -21.22 1.07 -13.75
N ALA A 50 -21.76 0.37 -12.75
CA ALA A 50 -21.18 -0.84 -12.15
C ALA A 50 -20.60 -1.82 -13.19
N GLY A 51 -19.29 -2.04 -13.14
CA GLY A 51 -18.57 -2.98 -14.01
C GLY A 51 -17.28 -2.45 -14.65
N ASP A 52 -17.05 -1.13 -14.65
CA ASP A 52 -15.83 -0.55 -15.21
C ASP A 52 -14.57 -0.82 -14.35
N GLN A 53 -13.41 -0.79 -15.00
CA GLN A 53 -12.12 -0.99 -14.33
C GLN A 53 -11.90 0.09 -13.26
N LYS A 54 -11.70 -0.36 -12.03
CA LYS A 54 -11.32 0.48 -10.90
C LYS A 54 -9.93 1.05 -11.13
N LYS A 55 -9.80 2.38 -11.10
CA LYS A 55 -8.53 3.09 -11.28
C LYS A 55 -8.20 3.92 -10.05
N SER A 56 -6.91 4.11 -9.77
CA SER A 56 -6.47 5.07 -8.76
C SER A 56 -6.81 6.50 -9.21
N THR A 57 -6.95 7.41 -8.25
CA THR A 57 -7.12 8.85 -8.52
C THR A 57 -6.00 9.37 -9.41
N LYS A 58 -4.76 8.97 -9.12
CA LYS A 58 -3.58 9.32 -9.91
C LYS A 58 -3.73 8.88 -11.37
N SER A 59 -4.10 7.62 -11.62
CA SER A 59 -4.26 7.10 -12.99
C SER A 59 -5.33 7.87 -13.77
N LYS A 60 -6.45 8.23 -13.12
CA LYS A 60 -7.50 9.05 -13.74
C LYS A 60 -7.01 10.46 -14.11
N VAL A 61 -6.30 11.11 -13.19
CA VAL A 61 -5.71 12.44 -13.44
C VAL A 61 -4.67 12.38 -14.56
N ASP A 62 -3.81 11.35 -14.57
CA ASP A 62 -2.82 11.13 -15.63
C ASP A 62 -3.49 10.98 -17.01
N GLY A 63 -4.62 10.25 -17.09
CA GLY A 63 -5.41 10.12 -18.32
C GLY A 63 -6.03 11.44 -18.79
N ILE A 64 -6.59 12.25 -17.88
CA ILE A 64 -7.16 13.57 -18.21
C ILE A 64 -6.06 14.53 -18.69
N VAL A 65 -4.91 14.54 -18.01
CA VAL A 65 -3.77 15.39 -18.37
C VAL A 65 -3.23 15.03 -19.75
N LEU A 66 -3.20 13.73 -20.10
CA LEU A 66 -2.84 13.29 -21.45
C LEU A 66 -3.79 13.86 -22.51
N ILE A 67 -5.10 13.86 -22.27
CA ILE A 67 -6.09 14.47 -23.17
C ILE A 67 -5.84 15.98 -23.32
N ILE A 68 -5.60 16.68 -22.20
CA ILE A 68 -5.32 18.13 -22.21
C ILE A 68 -4.02 18.45 -22.97
N ARG A 69 -2.97 17.65 -22.78
CA ARG A 69 -1.71 17.79 -23.55
C ARG A 69 -1.94 17.59 -25.04
N LYS A 70 -2.73 16.58 -25.44
CA LYS A 70 -3.12 16.40 -26.84
C LYS A 70 -3.89 17.59 -27.38
N LEU A 71 -4.87 18.12 -26.64
CA LEU A 71 -5.61 19.33 -27.02
C LEU A 71 -4.67 20.52 -27.23
N ASN A 72 -3.69 20.72 -26.34
CA ASN A 72 -2.67 21.75 -26.51
C ASN A 72 -1.79 21.53 -27.74
N LEU A 73 -1.48 20.28 -28.08
CA LEU A 73 -0.72 19.96 -29.28
C LEU A 73 -1.53 20.16 -30.58
N THR A 74 -2.86 20.08 -30.55
CA THR A 74 -3.70 20.41 -31.72
C THR A 74 -3.52 21.86 -32.19
N VAL A 75 -3.11 22.75 -31.29
CA VAL A 75 -2.93 24.19 -31.52
C VAL A 75 -1.48 24.63 -31.49
N ALA A 76 -0.55 23.67 -31.62
CA ALA A 76 0.88 23.89 -31.63
C ALA A 76 1.30 24.99 -32.63
N GLU A 77 2.46 25.57 -32.39
CA GLU A 77 3.08 26.52 -33.32
C GLU A 77 3.78 25.77 -34.46
N GLU A 78 3.96 26.43 -35.60
CA GLU A 78 4.55 25.81 -36.79
C GLU A 78 5.95 25.22 -36.51
N GLN A 79 6.72 25.88 -35.66
CA GLN A 79 8.03 25.42 -35.21
C GLN A 79 7.95 24.07 -34.50
N ILE A 80 6.91 23.87 -33.66
CA ILE A 80 6.66 22.60 -32.98
C ILE A 80 6.19 21.55 -34.00
N ASP A 81 5.25 21.91 -34.87
CA ASP A 81 4.75 21.01 -35.91
C ASP A 81 5.88 20.47 -36.80
N ASN A 82 6.81 21.34 -37.20
CA ASN A 82 7.94 20.98 -38.05
C ASN A 82 8.85 19.94 -37.37
N VAL A 83 9.13 20.10 -36.08
CA VAL A 83 9.93 19.12 -35.30
C VAL A 83 9.21 17.77 -35.15
N LEU A 84 7.89 17.80 -34.93
CA LEU A 84 7.11 16.58 -34.72
C LEU A 84 6.83 15.82 -36.02
N LYS A 85 6.71 16.55 -37.15
CA LYS A 85 6.50 15.99 -38.48
C LYS A 85 7.78 15.42 -39.10
N ASP A 86 8.90 16.14 -38.99
CA ASP A 86 10.18 15.71 -39.58
C ASP A 86 11.03 14.91 -38.58
N ALA A 87 10.56 13.69 -38.30
CA ALA A 87 11.26 12.76 -37.41
C ALA A 87 12.60 12.27 -37.98
N THR A 88 12.91 12.56 -39.25
CA THR A 88 14.20 12.23 -39.88
C THR A 88 15.24 13.29 -39.55
N LYS A 89 14.90 14.57 -39.74
CA LYS A 89 15.78 15.70 -39.40
C LYS A 89 15.99 15.82 -37.90
N TYR A 90 14.91 15.73 -37.12
CA TYR A 90 14.94 15.99 -35.69
C TYR A 90 14.96 14.71 -34.85
N LYS A 91 15.66 13.66 -35.29
CA LYS A 91 15.52 12.30 -34.75
C LYS A 91 15.54 12.25 -33.22
N THR A 92 16.47 12.96 -32.58
CA THR A 92 16.61 13.03 -31.12
C THR A 92 16.59 14.47 -30.59
N MET A 93 16.54 14.62 -29.26
CA MET A 93 16.67 15.92 -28.62
C MET A 93 18.01 16.60 -28.91
N VAL A 94 19.06 15.85 -29.29
CA VAL A 94 20.35 16.43 -29.69
C VAL A 94 20.18 17.25 -30.97
N GLU A 95 19.51 16.72 -31.99
CA GLU A 95 19.28 17.47 -33.24
C GLU A 95 18.31 18.63 -33.05
N VAL A 96 17.28 18.47 -32.20
CA VAL A 96 16.36 19.58 -31.84
C VAL A 96 17.11 20.71 -31.15
N SER A 97 17.99 20.39 -30.20
CA SER A 97 18.72 21.38 -29.41
C SER A 97 19.81 22.09 -30.21
N ALA A 98 20.31 21.48 -31.29
CA ALA A 98 21.28 22.07 -32.20
C ALA A 98 20.68 23.15 -33.11
N ASP A 99 19.36 23.14 -33.35
CA ASP A 99 18.69 24.08 -34.24
C ASP A 99 18.18 25.31 -33.46
N ASN A 100 18.85 26.44 -33.65
CA ASN A 100 18.53 27.71 -32.99
C ASN A 100 17.12 28.24 -33.27
N THR A 101 16.44 27.77 -34.32
CA THR A 101 15.09 28.22 -34.68
C THR A 101 13.99 27.52 -33.88
N VAL A 102 14.27 26.30 -33.38
CA VAL A 102 13.27 25.47 -32.69
C VAL A 102 13.65 25.13 -31.25
N LYS A 103 14.94 25.16 -30.88
CA LYS A 103 15.41 24.69 -29.57
C LYS A 103 14.63 25.27 -28.38
N GLY A 104 14.31 26.58 -28.42
CA GLY A 104 13.62 27.27 -27.33
C GLY A 104 12.17 26.80 -27.08
N TYR A 105 11.54 26.14 -28.06
CA TYR A 105 10.20 25.55 -27.89
C TYR A 105 10.23 24.21 -27.16
N PHE A 106 11.39 23.58 -27.08
CA PHE A 106 11.60 22.27 -26.48
C PHE A 106 12.54 22.32 -25.27
N ASP A 107 12.78 23.52 -24.72
CA ASP A 107 13.55 23.69 -23.49
C ASP A 107 12.95 22.82 -22.38
N LYS A 108 13.80 21.97 -21.78
CA LYS A 108 13.43 20.98 -20.74
C LYS A 108 12.58 19.79 -21.23
N THR A 109 12.42 19.61 -22.54
CA THR A 109 11.82 18.40 -23.10
C THR A 109 12.80 17.23 -23.06
N THR A 110 12.37 16.07 -22.58
CA THR A 110 13.17 14.84 -22.60
C THR A 110 12.98 14.04 -23.89
N GLU A 111 13.89 13.11 -24.17
CA GLU A 111 13.78 12.20 -25.33
C GLU A 111 12.47 11.40 -25.33
N GLU A 112 12.05 10.92 -24.16
CA GLU A 112 10.78 10.23 -23.97
C GLU A 112 9.58 11.15 -24.24
N GLN A 113 9.64 12.40 -23.78
CA GLN A 113 8.59 13.38 -24.03
C GLN A 113 8.47 13.73 -25.52
N LEU A 114 9.60 13.90 -26.23
CA LEU A 114 9.60 14.11 -27.68
C LEU A 114 8.96 12.92 -28.42
N THR A 115 9.30 11.70 -28.01
CA THR A 115 8.73 10.46 -28.57
C THR A 115 7.21 10.38 -28.33
N GLN A 116 6.76 10.72 -27.12
CA GLN A 116 5.34 10.77 -26.79
C GLN A 116 4.61 11.86 -27.60
N MET A 117 5.17 13.07 -27.68
CA MET A 117 4.60 14.17 -28.48
C MET A 117 4.44 13.79 -29.95
N ARG A 118 5.37 13.03 -30.54
CA ARG A 118 5.24 12.51 -31.91
C ARG A 118 4.10 11.51 -32.07
N THR A 119 3.94 10.63 -31.08
CA THR A 119 2.84 9.66 -31.07
C THR A 119 1.51 10.39 -30.99
N ASP A 120 1.40 11.35 -30.09
CA ASP A 120 0.22 12.21 -29.93
C ASP A 120 -0.03 13.05 -31.19
N TYR A 121 1.02 13.57 -31.83
CA TYR A 121 0.91 14.34 -33.07
C TYR A 121 0.34 13.52 -34.22
N LYS A 122 0.77 12.25 -34.37
CA LYS A 122 0.20 11.32 -35.36
C LYS A 122 -1.26 11.02 -35.09
N ASP A 123 -1.62 10.82 -33.83
CA ASP A 123 -3.00 10.60 -33.39
C ASP A 123 -3.91 11.79 -33.76
N ILE A 124 -3.45 13.01 -33.44
CA ILE A 124 -4.14 14.27 -33.74
C ILE A 124 -4.32 14.51 -35.24
N ASN A 125 -3.28 14.25 -36.04
CA ASN A 125 -3.27 14.53 -37.48
C ASN A 125 -3.74 13.34 -38.34
N SER A 126 -4.27 12.29 -37.72
CA SER A 126 -4.87 11.18 -38.44
C SER A 126 -6.06 11.66 -39.29
N SER A 127 -6.18 11.16 -40.52
CA SER A 127 -7.17 11.62 -41.50
C SER A 127 -7.80 10.46 -42.28
N GLY A 128 -8.92 10.73 -42.97
CA GLY A 128 -9.65 9.73 -43.74
C GLY A 128 -10.13 8.53 -42.91
N GLU A 129 -9.98 7.32 -43.47
CA GLU A 129 -10.34 6.07 -42.80
C GLU A 129 -9.46 5.76 -41.59
N GLN A 130 -8.25 6.34 -41.54
CA GLN A 130 -7.28 6.15 -40.45
C GLN A 130 -7.51 7.07 -39.25
N ARG A 131 -8.56 7.90 -39.26
CA ARG A 131 -8.87 8.78 -38.12
C ARG A 131 -9.02 7.97 -36.85
N THR A 132 -8.28 8.35 -35.83
CA THR A 132 -8.37 7.79 -34.49
C THR A 132 -9.59 8.31 -33.73
N ALA A 133 -9.89 7.71 -32.57
CA ALA A 133 -10.99 8.16 -31.72
C ALA A 133 -10.81 9.64 -31.29
N PHE A 134 -9.58 10.05 -30.98
CA PHE A 134 -9.28 11.44 -30.61
C PHE A 134 -9.57 12.39 -31.77
N SER A 135 -9.03 12.12 -32.96
CA SER A 135 -9.21 13.04 -34.08
C SER A 135 -10.66 13.12 -34.55
N ARG A 136 -11.42 12.03 -34.45
CA ARG A 136 -12.88 12.01 -34.68
C ARG A 136 -13.62 12.88 -33.67
N LEU A 137 -13.34 12.70 -32.38
CA LEU A 137 -14.04 13.38 -31.30
C LEU A 137 -13.82 14.89 -31.32
N TYR A 138 -12.58 15.33 -31.52
CA TYR A 138 -12.21 16.76 -31.49
C TYR A 138 -12.13 17.42 -32.87
N ASN A 139 -12.46 16.67 -33.92
CA ASN A 139 -12.41 17.10 -35.31
C ASN A 139 -11.08 17.72 -35.75
N THR A 140 -9.97 17.06 -35.43
CA THR A 140 -8.61 17.49 -35.77
C THR A 140 -8.14 16.89 -37.11
N PRO A 141 -7.19 17.53 -37.81
CA PRO A 141 -6.52 18.81 -37.48
C PRO A 141 -7.43 20.04 -37.62
N LEU A 142 -7.16 21.07 -36.82
CA LEU A 142 -7.93 22.31 -36.82
C LEU A 142 -7.40 23.32 -37.85
N PRO A 143 -8.26 24.15 -38.46
CA PRO A 143 -7.81 25.29 -39.28
C PRO A 143 -6.97 26.28 -38.46
N GLU A 144 -5.96 26.90 -39.07
CA GLU A 144 -5.00 27.78 -38.36
C GLU A 144 -5.67 28.94 -37.61
N ALA A 145 -6.72 29.54 -38.17
CA ALA A 145 -7.48 30.58 -37.49
C ALA A 145 -8.07 30.11 -36.15
N LYS A 146 -8.56 28.86 -36.08
CA LYS A 146 -9.04 28.26 -34.83
C LYS A 146 -7.88 27.92 -33.88
N ARG A 147 -6.77 27.41 -34.41
CA ARG A 147 -5.57 27.10 -33.62
C ARG A 147 -5.07 28.34 -32.89
N LYS A 148 -4.91 29.46 -33.59
CA LYS A 148 -4.48 30.74 -33.02
C LYS A 148 -5.38 31.21 -31.88
N ASN A 149 -6.70 31.10 -32.04
CA ASN A 149 -7.67 31.53 -31.02
C ASN A 149 -7.65 30.63 -29.78
N LEU A 150 -7.39 29.33 -29.94
CA LEU A 150 -7.42 28.35 -28.85
C LEU A 150 -6.07 28.17 -28.14
N ARG A 151 -4.96 28.62 -28.76
CA ARG A 151 -3.59 28.42 -28.27
C ARG A 151 -3.38 28.89 -26.83
N HIS A 152 -3.82 30.11 -26.51
CA HIS A 152 -3.66 30.66 -25.16
C HIS A 152 -4.52 29.92 -24.11
N ILE A 153 -5.72 29.48 -24.50
CA ILE A 153 -6.65 28.74 -23.62
C ILE A 153 -6.05 27.38 -23.27
N PHE A 154 -5.62 26.60 -24.28
CA PHE A 154 -5.05 25.29 -24.04
C PHE A 154 -3.68 25.36 -23.36
N LYS A 155 -2.88 26.40 -23.60
CA LYS A 155 -1.65 26.64 -22.85
C LYS A 155 -1.94 26.80 -21.35
N ALA A 156 -2.87 27.69 -20.99
CA ALA A 156 -3.25 27.91 -19.59
C ALA A 156 -3.82 26.63 -18.94
N LEU A 157 -4.72 25.93 -19.64
CA LEU A 157 -5.31 24.67 -19.17
C LEU A 157 -4.24 23.59 -18.95
N THR A 158 -3.26 23.50 -19.85
CA THR A 158 -2.16 22.52 -19.72
C THR A 158 -1.28 22.81 -18.52
N SER A 159 -0.94 24.08 -18.27
CA SER A 159 -0.17 24.47 -17.08
C SER A 159 -0.90 24.07 -15.80
N GLN A 160 -2.19 24.40 -15.67
CA GLN A 160 -3.00 24.02 -14.50
C GLN A 160 -3.13 22.50 -14.35
N ALA A 161 -3.30 21.77 -15.47
CA ALA A 161 -3.39 20.32 -15.44
C ALA A 161 -2.08 19.66 -14.97
N ILE A 162 -0.92 20.16 -15.39
CA ILE A 162 0.40 19.66 -14.94
C ILE A 162 0.63 19.96 -13.46
N GLU A 163 0.23 21.14 -12.97
CA GLU A 163 0.30 21.49 -11.56
C GLU A 163 -0.55 20.53 -10.72
N LEU A 164 -1.80 20.29 -11.13
CA LEU A 164 -2.70 19.34 -10.46
C LEU A 164 -2.17 17.90 -10.53
N GLN A 165 -1.61 17.48 -11.68
CA GLN A 165 -0.98 16.17 -11.83
C GLN A 165 0.14 15.98 -10.82
N THR A 166 0.98 16.99 -10.67
CA THR A 166 2.11 16.99 -9.73
C THR A 166 1.60 16.91 -8.30
N GLU A 167 0.61 17.74 -7.93
CA GLU A 167 0.03 17.73 -6.60
C GLU A 167 -0.60 16.38 -6.23
N VAL A 168 -1.36 15.78 -7.17
CA VAL A 168 -1.97 14.46 -6.98
C VAL A 168 -0.90 13.38 -6.85
N ALA A 169 0.14 13.39 -7.69
CA ALA A 169 1.24 12.44 -7.59
C ALA A 169 1.98 12.55 -6.25
N THR A 170 2.21 13.77 -5.74
CA THR A 170 2.79 13.97 -4.41
C THR A 170 1.91 13.42 -3.29
N LYS A 171 0.59 13.67 -3.35
CA LYS A 171 -0.35 13.16 -2.34
C LYS A 171 -0.47 11.64 -2.37
N ASP A 172 -0.51 11.05 -3.56
CA ASP A 172 -0.57 9.60 -3.79
C ASP A 172 0.66 8.90 -3.21
N SER A 173 1.86 9.39 -3.53
CA SER A 173 3.12 8.88 -2.96
C SER A 173 3.18 9.04 -1.44
N ARG A 174 2.70 10.17 -0.90
CA ARG A 174 2.63 10.37 0.56
C ARG A 174 1.70 9.36 1.21
N LEU A 175 0.54 9.09 0.60
CA LEU A 175 -0.42 8.12 1.11
C LEU A 175 0.19 6.70 1.12
N GLU A 176 0.83 6.27 0.04
CA GLU A 176 1.55 4.99 -0.03
C GLU A 176 2.59 4.87 1.08
N ASN A 177 3.46 5.87 1.22
CA ASN A 177 4.51 5.87 2.25
C ASN A 177 3.93 5.82 3.67
N THR A 178 2.89 6.59 3.97
CA THR A 178 2.24 6.57 5.28
C THR A 178 1.59 5.22 5.57
N MET A 179 1.00 4.57 4.56
CA MET A 179 0.41 3.23 4.74
C MET A 179 1.47 2.15 4.96
N ASP A 180 2.60 2.23 4.27
CA ASP A 180 3.72 1.31 4.50
C ASP A 180 4.34 1.49 5.90
N GLU A 181 4.50 2.73 6.36
CA GLU A 181 4.95 3.02 7.73
C GLU A 181 3.96 2.48 8.77
N ALA A 182 2.66 2.70 8.57
CA ALA A 182 1.63 2.15 9.45
C ALA A 182 1.67 0.62 9.49
N ARG A 183 1.81 -0.04 8.33
CA ARG A 183 1.93 -1.51 8.24
C ARG A 183 3.19 -2.03 8.92
N ARG A 184 4.31 -1.29 8.85
CA ARG A 184 5.53 -1.63 9.59
C ARG A 184 5.32 -1.53 11.09
N HIS A 185 4.59 -0.51 11.56
CA HIS A 185 4.21 -0.41 12.97
C HIS A 185 3.27 -1.53 13.41
N PHE A 186 2.31 -1.92 12.58
CA PHE A 186 1.45 -3.08 12.85
C PHE A 186 2.26 -4.37 12.92
N TYR A 187 3.19 -4.57 11.97
CA TYR A 187 4.09 -5.72 11.97
C TYR A 187 4.95 -5.77 13.25
N LYS A 188 5.51 -4.63 13.66
CA LYS A 188 6.23 -4.50 14.94
C LYS A 188 5.34 -4.80 16.14
N ALA A 189 4.09 -4.34 16.15
CA ALA A 189 3.16 -4.61 17.25
C ALA A 189 2.81 -6.10 17.34
N VAL A 190 2.69 -6.78 16.20
CA VAL A 190 2.36 -8.21 16.15
C VAL A 190 3.57 -9.08 16.50
N TYR A 191 4.74 -8.79 15.91
CA TYR A 191 5.90 -9.67 15.91
C TYR A 191 7.16 -9.10 16.60
N GLY A 192 7.10 -7.89 17.14
CA GLY A 192 8.21 -7.26 17.85
C GLY A 192 9.22 -6.53 16.95
N GLU A 193 10.22 -5.92 17.61
CA GLU A 193 11.22 -5.05 16.96
C GLU A 193 12.17 -5.80 16.03
N ASP A 194 12.64 -6.98 16.44
CA ASP A 194 13.62 -7.75 15.67
C ASP A 194 13.01 -8.19 14.34
N ALA A 195 11.75 -8.64 14.36
CA ALA A 195 11.00 -8.96 13.16
C ALA A 195 10.84 -7.72 12.24
N ALA A 196 10.42 -6.58 12.79
CA ALA A 196 10.21 -5.36 12.00
C ALA A 196 11.50 -4.80 11.39
N THR A 197 12.64 -4.99 12.08
CA THR A 197 13.97 -4.62 11.58
C THR A 197 14.43 -5.56 10.47
N ALA A 198 14.15 -6.86 10.60
CA ALA A 198 14.49 -7.86 9.59
C ALA A 198 13.66 -7.74 8.31
N LEU A 199 12.48 -7.11 8.36
CA LEU A 199 11.62 -6.89 7.20
C LEU A 199 12.13 -5.71 6.35
N THR A 200 13.03 -5.99 5.42
CA THR A 200 13.67 -4.96 4.56
C THR A 200 12.71 -4.34 3.56
N THR A 201 11.78 -5.12 3.01
CA THR A 201 10.79 -4.67 2.03
C THR A 201 9.38 -4.99 2.52
N MET A 202 8.50 -4.00 2.53
CA MET A 202 7.09 -4.23 2.82
C MET A 202 6.43 -4.97 1.64
N PRO A 203 5.59 -5.98 1.90
CA PRO A 203 4.79 -6.59 0.84
C PRO A 203 3.83 -5.55 0.25
N PRO A 204 3.25 -5.79 -0.94
CA PRO A 204 2.20 -4.94 -1.51
C PRO A 204 1.06 -4.66 -0.52
N LEU A 205 0.42 -3.50 -0.65
CA LEU A 205 -0.66 -3.04 0.25
C LEU A 205 -1.87 -3.99 0.27
N ASP A 206 -2.14 -4.68 -0.83
CA ASP A 206 -3.22 -5.66 -0.98
C ASP A 206 -2.85 -7.07 -0.50
N ALA A 207 -1.61 -7.28 -0.04
CA ALA A 207 -1.17 -8.54 0.54
C ALA A 207 -1.33 -8.54 2.07
N LYS A 208 -1.54 -9.74 2.63
CA LYS A 208 -1.41 -9.97 4.07
C LYS A 208 0.05 -9.74 4.49
N LEU A 209 0.26 -9.21 5.69
CA LEU A 209 1.61 -9.18 6.27
C LEU A 209 2.15 -10.62 6.44
N PRO A 210 3.42 -10.87 6.10
CA PRO A 210 4.02 -12.19 6.22
C PRO A 210 4.18 -12.60 7.69
N GLU A 211 4.49 -13.87 7.93
CA GLU A 211 5.07 -14.29 9.21
C GLU A 211 6.58 -13.99 9.20
N PRO A 212 7.18 -13.63 10.36
CA PRO A 212 8.62 -13.48 10.47
C PRO A 212 9.35 -14.82 10.33
N ALA A 213 10.63 -14.75 9.95
CA ALA A 213 11.51 -15.91 10.06
C ALA A 213 11.68 -16.33 11.52
N GLU A 214 11.87 -17.63 11.75
CA GLU A 214 12.02 -18.20 13.10
C GLU A 214 13.12 -17.53 13.91
N SER A 215 14.22 -17.14 13.27
CA SER A 215 15.37 -16.50 13.93
C SER A 215 15.04 -15.15 14.57
N VAL A 216 13.96 -14.49 14.15
CA VAL A 216 13.53 -13.17 14.66
C VAL A 216 12.12 -13.21 15.26
N PHE A 217 11.56 -14.41 15.47
CA PHE A 217 10.29 -14.56 16.17
C PHE A 217 10.41 -14.05 17.64
N PRO A 218 9.38 -13.35 18.20
CA PRO A 218 9.47 -12.65 19.48
C PRO A 218 9.38 -13.60 20.68
N TRP A 219 10.32 -14.52 20.78
CA TRP A 219 10.47 -15.44 21.89
C TRP A 219 11.95 -15.60 22.24
N ASP A 220 12.23 -15.68 23.53
CA ASP A 220 13.60 -15.85 24.00
C ASP A 220 14.03 -17.31 23.84
N ASP A 221 15.11 -17.53 23.09
CA ASP A 221 15.51 -18.89 22.69
C ASP A 221 16.03 -19.74 23.86
N ASN A 222 16.35 -19.08 24.98
CA ASN A 222 16.92 -19.67 26.19
C ASN A 222 15.97 -19.57 27.41
N SER A 223 14.68 -19.27 27.18
CA SER A 223 13.69 -19.12 28.25
C SER A 223 12.48 -20.02 28.03
N ASN A 224 12.09 -20.68 29.11
CA ASN A 224 10.83 -21.41 29.19
C ASN A 224 9.62 -20.46 29.24
N ARG A 225 8.41 -21.03 29.08
CA ARG A 225 7.15 -20.25 29.07
C ARG A 225 7.00 -19.38 30.31
N ASN A 226 7.19 -19.93 31.51
CA ASN A 226 7.05 -19.14 32.73
C ASN A 226 8.04 -17.97 32.82
N SER A 227 9.27 -18.12 32.33
CA SER A 227 10.23 -17.01 32.26
C SER A 227 9.76 -15.91 31.30
N VAL A 228 9.17 -16.27 30.15
CA VAL A 228 8.69 -15.31 29.15
C VAL A 228 7.37 -14.64 29.57
N CYS A 229 6.48 -15.41 30.20
CA CYS A 229 5.07 -15.05 30.40
C CYS A 229 4.70 -14.63 31.83
N LYS A 230 5.63 -14.70 32.80
CA LYS A 230 5.30 -14.43 34.21
C LYS A 230 4.85 -12.99 34.45
N GLU A 231 5.57 -12.02 33.88
CA GLU A 231 5.29 -10.60 34.03
C GLU A 231 5.55 -9.89 32.70
N ALA A 232 4.74 -8.88 32.41
CA ALA A 232 5.01 -7.99 31.30
C ALA A 232 6.36 -7.30 31.54
N GLY A 233 7.33 -7.59 30.68
CA GLY A 233 8.71 -7.16 30.85
C GLY A 233 9.08 -6.05 29.88
N GLU A 234 10.12 -5.26 30.19
CA GLU A 234 10.63 -4.26 29.24
C GLU A 234 11.45 -4.88 28.10
N ALA A 235 11.94 -6.11 28.27
CA ALA A 235 12.77 -6.81 27.31
C ALA A 235 11.97 -7.34 26.11
N LYS A 236 12.52 -7.19 24.89
CA LYS A 236 11.89 -7.45 23.58
C LYS A 236 11.30 -8.84 23.32
N ASN A 237 11.57 -9.83 24.17
CA ASN A 237 11.12 -11.22 24.04
C ASN A 237 10.32 -11.68 25.28
N LYS A 238 9.68 -10.74 25.97
CA LYS A 238 8.80 -10.99 27.13
C LYS A 238 7.36 -10.65 26.78
N ALA A 239 6.42 -11.15 27.59
CA ALA A 239 5.03 -10.71 27.52
C ALA A 239 4.93 -9.18 27.54
N GLY A 240 3.94 -8.65 26.83
CA GLY A 240 3.64 -7.23 26.64
C GLY A 240 4.45 -6.53 25.54
N LYS A 241 5.29 -7.25 24.78
CA LYS A 241 6.14 -6.66 23.73
C LYS A 241 5.77 -7.00 22.30
N ALA A 242 5.03 -8.08 22.10
CA ALA A 242 4.49 -8.45 20.80
C ALA A 242 3.21 -9.26 21.01
N LEU A 243 2.19 -8.99 20.20
CA LEU A 243 0.91 -9.69 20.28
C LEU A 243 1.08 -11.21 20.13
N ALA A 244 1.99 -11.66 19.26
CA ALA A 244 2.27 -13.08 19.07
C ALA A 244 2.81 -13.74 20.36
N THR A 245 3.67 -13.04 21.11
CA THR A 245 4.16 -13.51 22.42
C THR A 245 3.02 -13.58 23.42
N ASP A 246 2.15 -12.57 23.46
CA ASP A 246 1.04 -12.51 24.41
C ASP A 246 0.02 -13.61 24.16
N MET A 247 -0.37 -13.81 22.90
CA MET A 247 -1.25 -14.90 22.50
C MET A 247 -0.65 -16.27 22.82
N LEU A 248 0.66 -16.47 22.56
CA LEU A 248 1.32 -17.70 22.99
C LEU A 248 1.35 -17.83 24.52
N CYS A 249 1.57 -16.76 25.27
CA CYS A 249 1.53 -16.81 26.72
C CYS A 249 0.16 -17.22 27.27
N LEU A 250 -0.94 -16.85 26.59
CA LEU A 250 -2.29 -17.30 26.92
C LEU A 250 -2.55 -18.76 26.55
N CYS A 251 -1.96 -19.25 25.45
CA CYS A 251 -2.30 -20.56 24.90
C CYS A 251 -1.35 -21.69 25.33
N LEU A 252 -0.08 -21.36 25.64
CA LEU A 252 0.96 -22.33 25.91
C LEU A 252 0.90 -22.88 27.33
N LYS A 253 0.97 -24.21 27.43
CA LYS A 253 1.15 -24.94 28.68
C LYS A 253 2.64 -24.97 29.07
N GLN A 254 2.93 -24.94 30.36
CA GLN A 254 4.28 -25.17 30.85
C GLN A 254 4.70 -26.65 30.70
N GLN A 255 3.77 -27.60 30.85
CA GLN A 255 4.00 -29.05 30.76
C GLN A 255 2.93 -29.72 29.88
N SER A 256 3.26 -30.85 29.26
CA SER A 256 2.40 -31.57 28.30
C SER A 256 1.03 -31.99 28.86
N ASN A 257 0.92 -32.23 30.18
CA ASN A 257 -0.31 -32.67 30.85
C ASN A 257 -1.17 -31.51 31.42
N GLY A 258 -0.87 -30.24 31.08
CA GLY A 258 -1.65 -29.09 31.54
C GLY A 258 -3.00 -28.91 30.82
N HIS A 259 -3.86 -28.02 31.31
CA HIS A 259 -5.14 -27.68 30.67
C HIS A 259 -4.93 -26.84 29.40
N GLU A 260 -5.71 -27.11 28.34
CA GLU A 260 -5.77 -26.26 27.14
C GLU A 260 -6.47 -24.94 27.48
N GLN A 261 -5.82 -23.81 27.18
CA GLN A 261 -6.33 -22.49 27.54
C GLN A 261 -6.97 -21.77 26.34
N CYS A 262 -6.47 -22.02 25.12
CA CYS A 262 -7.07 -21.54 23.88
C CYS A 262 -7.74 -22.71 23.17
N THR A 263 -9.07 -22.72 23.13
CA THR A 263 -9.86 -23.85 22.65
C THR A 263 -9.73 -24.05 21.15
N GLY A 264 -9.08 -25.12 20.74
CA GLY A 264 -9.03 -25.61 19.36
C GLY A 264 -8.24 -26.91 19.32
N THR A 265 -8.73 -27.90 18.57
CA THR A 265 -8.10 -29.22 18.37
C THR A 265 -6.68 -29.18 17.79
N ASP A 266 -6.17 -27.98 17.47
CA ASP A 266 -5.00 -27.76 16.63
C ASP A 266 -3.75 -27.35 17.43
N LEU A 267 -3.90 -27.01 18.72
CA LEU A 267 -2.77 -26.76 19.63
C LEU A 267 -2.39 -28.08 20.31
N ASP A 268 -1.71 -28.96 19.57
CA ASP A 268 -1.26 -30.26 20.09
C ASP A 268 -0.50 -30.07 21.42
N GLY A 269 -1.04 -30.65 22.49
CA GLY A 269 -0.56 -30.54 23.86
C GLY A 269 0.78 -31.23 24.13
N SER A 270 1.51 -31.64 23.09
CA SER A 270 2.73 -32.43 23.17
C SER A 270 4.01 -31.60 23.38
N THR A 271 3.98 -30.28 23.11
CA THR A 271 5.20 -29.47 23.18
C THR A 271 5.52 -29.06 24.62
N ASP A 272 6.60 -29.63 25.14
CA ASP A 272 7.17 -29.28 26.45
C ASP A 272 7.92 -27.94 26.39
N TYR A 273 7.34 -26.94 27.07
CA TYR A 273 7.93 -25.61 27.27
C TYR A 273 8.61 -25.46 28.64
N THR A 274 8.93 -26.54 29.35
CA THR A 274 9.75 -26.48 30.57
C THR A 274 11.22 -26.22 30.28
N GLN A 275 11.70 -26.64 29.11
CA GLN A 275 13.10 -26.54 28.71
C GLN A 275 13.45 -25.13 28.23
N SER A 276 14.73 -24.74 28.40
CA SER A 276 15.19 -23.40 28.04
C SER A 276 15.65 -23.29 26.58
N ASN A 277 16.22 -24.33 25.96
CA ASN A 277 16.97 -24.17 24.70
C ASN A 277 16.14 -24.44 23.44
N GLY A 278 16.36 -23.62 22.40
CA GLY A 278 15.67 -23.75 21.10
C GLY A 278 14.19 -23.34 21.17
N MET A 279 13.80 -22.58 22.19
CA MET A 279 12.40 -22.23 22.43
C MET A 279 11.84 -21.28 21.38
N ARG A 280 12.68 -20.52 20.68
CA ARG A 280 12.21 -19.59 19.65
C ARG A 280 11.63 -20.33 18.45
N ALA A 281 12.33 -21.34 17.94
CA ALA A 281 11.85 -22.16 16.83
C ALA A 281 10.57 -22.93 17.18
N LYS A 282 10.48 -23.44 18.42
CA LYS A 282 9.25 -24.08 18.92
C LYS A 282 8.09 -23.08 19.00
N ALA A 283 8.32 -21.89 19.55
CA ALA A 283 7.31 -20.83 19.62
C ALA A 283 6.83 -20.40 18.22
N ALA A 284 7.73 -20.24 17.25
CA ALA A 284 7.39 -19.94 15.87
C ALA A 284 6.56 -21.06 15.20
N THR A 285 6.83 -22.33 15.53
CA THR A 285 6.03 -23.46 15.05
C THR A 285 4.63 -23.46 15.66
N THR A 286 4.52 -23.29 16.98
CA THR A 286 3.23 -23.25 17.67
C THR A 286 2.40 -22.02 17.32
N TRP A 287 3.06 -20.92 16.96
CA TRP A 287 2.38 -19.73 16.45
C TRP A 287 1.53 -20.05 15.22
N LYS A 288 2.00 -20.88 14.29
CA LYS A 288 1.22 -21.25 13.09
C LYS A 288 -0.11 -21.92 13.44
N ALA A 289 -0.10 -22.79 14.43
CA ALA A 289 -1.33 -23.41 14.94
C ALA A 289 -2.22 -22.40 15.68
N THR A 290 -1.62 -21.50 16.46
CA THR A 290 -2.32 -20.42 17.17
C THR A 290 -3.02 -19.46 16.20
N GLU A 291 -2.31 -19.06 15.14
CA GLU A 291 -2.83 -18.23 14.07
C GLU A 291 -3.99 -18.91 13.32
N ALA A 292 -3.85 -20.21 13.00
CA ALA A 292 -4.89 -20.98 12.32
C ALA A 292 -6.19 -21.06 13.14
N ALA A 293 -6.10 -21.00 14.47
CA ALA A 293 -7.27 -20.95 15.34
C ALA A 293 -8.03 -19.61 15.29
N CYS A 294 -7.45 -18.53 14.73
CA CYS A 294 -8.14 -17.26 14.51
C CYS A 294 -9.07 -17.32 13.27
N LYS A 295 -10.22 -17.99 13.43
CA LYS A 295 -11.16 -18.33 12.34
C LYS A 295 -12.04 -17.17 11.86
N HIS A 296 -12.24 -16.14 12.67
CA HIS A 296 -13.17 -15.05 12.38
C HIS A 296 -12.45 -13.81 11.85
N GLU A 297 -12.99 -13.23 10.77
CA GLU A 297 -12.49 -11.97 10.23
C GLU A 297 -13.12 -10.77 10.97
N PRO A 298 -12.36 -9.67 11.19
CA PRO A 298 -12.88 -8.46 11.81
C PRO A 298 -14.06 -7.88 11.01
N THR A 299 -15.14 -7.51 11.70
CA THR A 299 -16.32 -6.91 11.07
C THR A 299 -16.16 -5.40 10.86
N THR A 300 -17.02 -4.79 10.05
CA THR A 300 -17.06 -3.31 9.93
C THR A 300 -17.28 -2.61 11.27
N ALA A 301 -17.98 -3.27 12.21
CA ALA A 301 -18.19 -2.73 13.56
C ALA A 301 -16.88 -2.69 14.37
N SER A 302 -16.05 -3.75 14.33
CA SER A 302 -14.75 -3.75 15.02
C SER A 302 -13.78 -2.72 14.44
N LEU A 303 -13.86 -2.45 13.14
CA LEU A 303 -13.08 -1.39 12.49
C LEU A 303 -13.47 0.02 12.94
N LYS A 304 -14.78 0.27 13.06
CA LYS A 304 -15.30 1.56 13.56
C LYS A 304 -14.95 1.79 15.03
N ALA A 305 -15.02 0.75 15.86
CA ALA A 305 -14.64 0.84 17.27
C ALA A 305 -13.16 1.21 17.44
N LEU A 306 -12.26 0.63 16.63
CA LEU A 306 -10.84 0.98 16.66
C LEU A 306 -10.58 2.41 16.17
N ALA A 307 -11.22 2.82 15.07
CA ALA A 307 -11.06 4.17 14.53
C ALA A 307 -11.56 5.26 15.49
N ALA A 308 -12.52 4.94 16.37
CA ALA A 308 -13.01 5.85 17.41
C ALA A 308 -12.10 5.91 18.64
N ALA A 309 -11.17 4.96 18.79
CA ALA A 309 -10.22 4.93 19.90
C ALA A 309 -8.92 5.70 19.60
N ILE A 310 -8.56 5.89 18.32
CA ILE A 310 -7.38 6.65 17.86
C ILE A 310 -7.72 8.13 17.74
#